data_AF-M1K5Z4-F1
#
_entry.id   AF-M1K5Z4-F1
#
_cell.length_a   1.000
_cell.length_b   1.000
_cell.length_c   1.000
_cell.angle_alpha   90.00
_cell.angle_beta   90.00
_cell.angle_gamma   90.00
#
_symmetry.space_group_name_H-M   'P 1'
#
loop_
_entity.id
_entity.type
_entity.pdbx_description
1 polymer ?
#
loop_
_entity_poly.entity_id
_entity_poly.type
_entity_poly.pdbx_seq_one_letter_code
_entity_poly.pdbx_strand_id
1 'polypeptide(L)'
;MGSNYIKPQKKYISKGLVMKNLGLREKEFDKLVALCGVYPYIPKDNRKVDQGDGFYYRISDANRLAHSDVYRTLIKNKRLEEKKKRYSGTGFEYKIRNICDEEYGYVDLIKSRFKGLGEAVDELNYTLSSLYLGRMLELDDRIAEVVEMFEDFVRRRSLLEYSYMSKAGVYNQITLGRIKVVWFVPYPGVSLKEIVEEKKDMPQKFEWSEPNFLDFVSSSEEESSSESSEMETVCNDPGKIDVSLLSHSIPLLMVHCRLVLYKMEMVYKPCSSLKGIFSGVKFYIESDVVGDSLRLIALSCGGSVVGSPCEADIHVSEKVDEMVENVTYVQPQYLFDSLNQGKRACVENYCVGKRLPRHASPFASVDSIIPRESLMTMSKTQRHRIEDLVNRFEDVRYEH
;
A
#
# COMPACT_ATOMS: atom_id res chain seq x y z
N MET A 1 -14.33 -0.28 57.63
CA MET A 1 -13.01 -0.23 56.98
C MET A 1 -13.24 -0.03 55.50
N GLY A 2 -12.89 1.14 54.97
CA GLY A 2 -13.14 1.49 53.58
C GLY A 2 -12.25 0.69 52.64
N SER A 3 -12.87 -0.06 51.72
CA SER A 3 -12.17 -0.69 50.61
C SER A 3 -11.52 0.42 49.77
N ASN A 4 -10.19 0.51 49.83
CA ASN A 4 -9.43 1.40 48.95
C ASN A 4 -9.62 0.88 47.52
N TYR A 5 -10.55 1.50 46.80
CA TYR A 5 -10.67 1.35 45.36
C TYR A 5 -9.35 1.82 44.73
N ILE A 6 -8.45 0.87 44.44
CA ILE A 6 -7.25 1.11 43.66
C ILE A 6 -7.74 1.56 42.29
N LYS A 7 -7.64 2.87 42.00
CA LYS A 7 -7.96 3.38 40.66
C LYS A 7 -7.10 2.60 39.66
N PRO A 8 -7.69 1.98 38.62
CA PRO A 8 -6.91 1.27 37.61
C PRO A 8 -5.88 2.24 37.02
N GLN A 9 -4.64 1.79 36.88
CA GLN A 9 -3.59 2.62 36.27
C GLN A 9 -4.04 3.03 34.87
N LYS A 10 -4.03 4.35 34.62
CA LYS A 10 -4.30 4.88 33.28
C LYS A 10 -3.19 4.38 32.36
N LYS A 11 -3.54 3.54 31.38
CA LYS A 11 -2.60 3.00 30.38
C LYS A 11 -2.63 3.81 29.07
N TYR A 12 -3.65 4.66 28.91
CA TYR A 12 -3.95 5.36 27.67
C TYR A 12 -4.14 6.86 27.90
N ILE A 13 -3.88 7.64 26.86
CA ILE A 13 -3.92 9.09 26.87
C ILE A 13 -4.61 9.59 25.59
N SER A 14 -5.47 10.60 25.69
CA SER A 14 -6.24 11.12 24.55
C SER A 14 -5.35 11.86 23.54
N LYS A 15 -5.71 11.82 22.24
CA LYS A 15 -4.99 12.55 21.16
C LYS A 15 -4.70 14.01 21.56
N GLY A 16 -5.73 14.73 22.01
CA GLY A 16 -5.62 16.13 22.43
C GLY A 16 -4.63 16.36 23.58
N LEU A 17 -4.58 15.46 24.56
CA LEU A 17 -3.63 15.59 25.68
C LEU A 17 -2.19 15.31 25.24
N VAL A 18 -1.97 14.31 24.37
CA VAL A 18 -0.64 14.05 23.79
C VAL A 18 -0.16 15.25 22.98
N MET A 19 -1.02 15.81 22.12
CA MET A 19 -0.70 16.98 21.31
C MET A 19 -0.31 18.19 22.17
N LYS A 20 -1.08 18.44 23.24
CA LYS A 20 -0.80 19.52 24.20
C LYS A 20 0.53 19.31 24.92
N ASN A 21 0.81 18.07 25.36
CA ASN A 21 2.06 17.74 26.05
C ASN A 21 3.29 17.89 25.12
N LEU A 22 3.14 17.56 23.84
CA LEU A 22 4.22 17.70 22.85
C LEU A 22 4.33 19.12 22.26
N GLY A 23 3.36 20.00 22.49
CA GLY A 23 3.32 21.35 21.93
C GLY A 23 3.15 21.39 20.41
N LEU A 24 2.40 20.42 19.86
CA LEU A 24 2.24 20.22 18.41
C LEU A 24 0.83 20.58 17.92
N ARG A 25 0.76 21.09 16.69
CA ARG A 25 -0.50 21.24 15.95
C ARG A 25 -0.91 19.89 15.33
N GLU A 26 -2.15 19.77 14.90
CA GLU A 26 -2.70 18.51 14.35
C GLU A 26 -1.87 17.96 13.18
N LYS A 27 -1.63 18.76 12.13
CA LYS A 27 -0.78 18.35 10.99
C LYS A 27 0.64 17.93 11.39
N GLU A 28 1.21 18.58 12.41
CA GLU A 28 2.54 18.27 12.93
C GLU A 28 2.53 16.92 13.68
N PHE A 29 1.48 16.69 14.46
CA PHE A 29 1.27 15.45 15.19
C PHE A 29 0.99 14.28 14.23
N ASP A 30 0.13 14.47 13.24
CA ASP A 30 -0.19 13.47 12.21
C ASP A 30 1.06 13.04 11.43
N LYS A 31 1.95 14.00 11.09
CA LYS A 31 3.26 13.70 10.50
C LYS A 31 4.14 12.87 11.43
N LEU A 32 4.19 13.22 12.72
CA LEU A 32 4.99 12.50 13.70
C LEU A 32 4.52 11.05 13.86
N VAL A 33 3.21 10.83 14.02
CA VAL A 33 2.66 9.49 14.22
C VAL A 33 2.78 8.64 12.95
N ALA A 34 2.63 9.24 11.76
CA ALA A 34 2.82 8.55 10.48
C ALA A 34 4.26 8.03 10.31
N LEU A 35 5.26 8.88 10.58
CA LEU A 35 6.67 8.50 10.47
C LEU A 35 7.09 7.48 11.54
N CYS A 36 6.58 7.62 12.76
CA CYS A 36 6.87 6.69 13.86
C CYS A 36 6.06 5.38 13.78
N GLY A 37 5.03 5.30 12.93
CA GLY A 37 4.14 4.13 12.82
C GLY A 37 3.33 3.89 14.09
N VAL A 38 2.85 4.96 14.72
CA VAL A 38 2.02 4.87 15.92
C VAL A 38 0.56 5.09 15.54
N TYR A 39 -0.29 4.12 15.86
CA TYR A 39 -1.71 4.17 15.53
C TYR A 39 -2.57 4.45 16.77
N PRO A 40 -3.72 5.14 16.61
CA PRO A 40 -4.65 5.35 17.70
C PRO A 40 -5.45 4.08 18.02
N TYR A 41 -6.01 4.02 19.23
CA TYR A 41 -6.82 2.92 19.77
C TYR A 41 -8.18 3.44 20.23
N ILE A 42 -9.21 2.59 20.09
CA ILE A 42 -10.53 2.80 20.71
C ILE A 42 -10.63 1.82 21.91
N PRO A 43 -10.78 2.32 23.14
CA PRO A 43 -10.89 1.48 24.33
C PRO A 43 -12.29 0.85 24.43
N LYS A 44 -12.39 -0.44 24.79
CA LYS A 44 -13.68 -1.07 25.15
C LYS A 44 -14.19 -0.60 26.52
N ASP A 45 -13.29 -0.27 27.44
CA ASP A 45 -13.62 0.20 28.79
C ASP A 45 -13.44 1.72 28.94
N ASN A 46 -14.56 2.45 29.00
CA ASN A 46 -14.59 3.90 29.27
C ASN A 46 -14.04 4.30 30.65
N ARG A 47 -13.72 3.33 31.52
CA ARG A 47 -13.17 3.56 32.87
C ARG A 47 -11.65 3.77 32.89
N LYS A 48 -10.93 3.38 31.83
CA LYS A 48 -9.46 3.46 31.72
C LYS A 48 -8.96 4.67 30.92
N VAL A 49 -9.86 5.61 30.60
CA VAL A 49 -9.59 6.74 29.71
C VAL A 49 -10.02 8.08 30.27
N ASP A 50 -9.30 9.12 29.86
CA ASP A 50 -9.64 10.51 30.18
C ASP A 50 -10.81 10.98 29.30
N GLN A 51 -11.66 11.87 29.83
CA GLN A 51 -12.72 12.53 29.05
C GLN A 51 -12.10 13.15 27.79
N GLY A 52 -12.38 12.61 26.60
CA GLY A 52 -11.75 13.01 25.35
C GLY A 52 -12.37 12.38 24.11
N ASP A 53 -11.96 12.89 22.95
CA ASP A 53 -12.57 12.75 21.61
C ASP A 53 -12.52 11.36 20.96
N GLY A 54 -12.57 10.26 21.73
CA GLY A 54 -12.69 8.89 21.22
C GLY A 54 -11.38 8.22 20.77
N PHE A 55 -10.32 8.97 20.44
CA PHE A 55 -9.02 8.41 20.07
C PHE A 55 -7.98 8.48 21.18
N TYR A 56 -7.37 7.34 21.47
CA TYR A 56 -6.39 7.20 22.53
C TYR A 56 -5.09 6.56 22.05
N TYR A 57 -3.98 6.97 22.67
CA TYR A 57 -2.65 6.39 22.45
C TYR A 57 -2.19 5.70 23.73
N ARG A 58 -1.36 4.67 23.61
CA ARG A 58 -0.67 4.09 24.78
C ARG A 58 0.29 5.12 25.35
N ILE A 59 0.37 5.20 26.67
CA ILE A 59 1.34 6.11 27.32
C ILE A 59 2.78 5.74 26.97
N SER A 60 3.09 4.44 26.82
CA SER A 60 4.39 3.98 26.34
C SER A 60 4.71 4.49 24.94
N ASP A 61 3.73 4.50 24.03
CA ASP A 61 3.88 5.03 22.68
C ASP A 61 4.04 6.55 22.69
N ALA A 62 3.24 7.27 23.48
CA ALA A 62 3.39 8.72 23.63
C ALA A 62 4.78 9.11 24.17
N ASN A 63 5.31 8.35 25.14
CA ASN A 63 6.66 8.52 25.64
C ASN A 63 7.73 8.24 24.56
N ARG A 64 7.52 7.19 23.75
CA ARG A 64 8.39 6.88 22.60
C ARG A 64 8.37 8.01 21.56
N LEU A 65 7.21 8.59 21.27
CA LEU A 65 7.07 9.74 20.37
C LEU A 65 7.87 10.95 20.89
N ALA A 66 7.74 11.27 22.19
CA ALA A 66 8.44 12.40 22.80
C ALA A 66 9.98 12.29 22.74
N HIS A 67 10.51 11.07 22.84
CA HIS A 67 11.95 10.81 22.80
C HIS A 67 12.48 10.45 21.42
N SER A 68 11.63 10.41 20.40
CA SER A 68 12.03 10.06 19.04
C SER A 68 12.91 11.13 18.40
N ASP A 69 13.89 10.70 17.59
CA ASP A 69 14.69 11.63 16.80
C ASP A 69 13.84 12.37 15.76
N VAL A 70 12.75 11.75 15.30
CA VAL A 70 11.74 12.39 14.45
C VAL A 70 11.16 13.63 15.12
N TYR A 71 10.77 13.53 16.39
CA TYR A 71 10.26 14.67 17.15
C TYR A 71 11.32 15.77 17.28
N ARG A 72 12.57 15.41 17.57
CA ARG A 72 13.67 16.39 17.66
C ARG A 72 13.88 17.14 16.34
N THR A 73 13.95 16.42 15.21
CA THR A 73 14.07 17.02 13.87
C THR A 73 12.85 17.87 13.52
N LEU A 74 11.64 17.43 13.89
CA LEU A 74 10.41 18.18 13.67
C LEU A 74 10.44 19.52 14.41
N ILE A 75 10.83 19.54 15.70
CA ILE A 75 10.93 20.77 16.48
C ILE A 75 12.01 21.71 15.93
N LYS A 76 13.14 21.18 15.44
CA LYS A 76 14.15 22.00 14.76
C LYS A 76 13.58 22.62 13.48
N ASN A 77 12.96 21.83 12.62
CA ASN A 77 12.36 22.32 11.36
C ASN A 77 11.28 23.35 11.62
N LYS A 78 10.46 23.19 12.67
CA LYS A 78 9.49 24.19 13.11
C LYS A 78 10.15 25.54 13.44
N ARG A 79 11.29 25.53 14.15
CA ARG A 79 12.07 26.76 14.44
C ARG A 79 12.66 27.37 13.16
N LEU A 80 13.08 26.55 12.20
CA LEU A 80 13.57 27.02 10.91
C LEU A 80 12.46 27.67 10.08
N GLU A 81 11.27 27.08 10.05
CA GLU A 81 10.09 27.67 9.40
C GLU A 81 9.70 29.01 10.01
N GLU A 82 9.71 29.13 11.34
CA GLU A 82 9.47 30.41 12.03
C GLU A 82 10.52 31.45 11.64
N LYS A 83 11.78 31.04 11.53
CA LYS A 83 12.87 31.91 11.07
C LYS A 83 12.68 32.34 9.61
N LYS A 84 12.23 31.44 8.72
CA LYS A 84 11.88 31.77 7.33
C LYS A 84 10.75 32.81 7.29
N LYS A 85 9.69 32.61 8.07
CA LYS A 85 8.56 33.55 8.18
C LYS A 85 8.97 34.93 8.69
N ARG A 86 9.95 35.02 9.60
CA ARG A 86 10.49 36.31 10.08
C ARG A 86 11.22 37.09 9.00
N TYR A 87 11.86 36.42 8.04
CA TYR A 87 12.55 37.08 6.92
C TYR A 87 11.66 37.28 5.70
N SER A 88 10.56 36.54 5.58
CA SER A 88 9.59 36.67 4.48
C SER A 88 8.95 38.05 4.48
N GLY A 89 8.96 38.74 3.34
CA GLY A 89 8.43 40.11 3.25
C GLY A 89 9.31 41.17 3.92
N THR A 90 10.50 40.79 4.39
CA THR A 90 11.55 41.75 4.78
C THR A 90 12.53 41.91 3.64
N GLY A 91 13.27 43.01 3.55
CA GLY A 91 14.34 43.19 2.55
C GLY A 91 15.51 42.18 2.64
N PHE A 92 15.44 41.18 3.52
CA PHE A 92 16.45 40.14 3.74
C PHE A 92 16.06 38.75 3.20
N GLU A 93 15.15 38.66 2.23
CA GLU A 93 14.67 37.37 1.69
C GLU A 93 15.78 36.46 1.15
N TYR A 94 16.91 37.03 0.71
CA TYR A 94 18.07 36.25 0.26
C TYR A 94 18.58 35.27 1.34
N LYS A 95 18.39 35.60 2.64
CA LYS A 95 18.78 34.71 3.75
C LYS A 95 17.91 33.46 3.85
N ILE A 96 16.69 33.48 3.32
CA ILE A 96 15.76 32.34 3.33
C ILE A 96 16.34 31.19 2.49
N ARG A 97 17.02 31.50 1.39
CA ARG A 97 17.63 30.48 0.50
C ARG A 97 18.65 29.59 1.20
N ASN A 98 19.31 30.13 2.23
CA ASN A 98 20.31 29.40 3.01
C ASN A 98 19.69 28.59 4.17
N ILE A 99 18.37 28.71 4.40
CA ILE A 99 17.67 27.97 5.45
C ILE A 99 17.02 26.75 4.80
N CYS A 100 17.71 25.63 4.84
CA CYS A 100 17.18 24.33 4.41
C CYS A 100 16.63 23.56 5.61
N ASP A 101 15.53 22.84 5.40
CA ASP A 101 14.98 21.97 6.45
C ASP A 101 15.86 20.73 6.59
N GLU A 102 16.03 20.23 7.82
CA GLU A 102 16.74 18.97 8.07
C GLU A 102 15.86 17.81 7.60
N GLU A 103 16.44 16.89 6.81
CA GLU A 103 15.77 15.65 6.46
C GLU A 103 15.63 14.74 7.69
N TYR A 104 14.54 14.00 7.74
CA TYR A 104 14.36 12.99 8.79
C TYR A 104 15.30 11.81 8.52
N GLY A 105 15.80 11.17 9.58
CA GLY A 105 16.63 9.97 9.49
C GLY A 105 15.85 8.74 9.00
N TYR A 106 15.32 8.78 7.78
CA TYR A 106 14.43 7.75 7.21
C TYR A 106 15.07 6.36 7.22
N VAL A 107 16.38 6.28 6.94
CA VAL A 107 17.13 5.01 6.93
C VAL A 107 17.09 4.34 8.30
N ASP A 108 17.27 5.11 9.37
CA ASP A 108 17.30 4.57 10.73
C ASP A 108 15.89 4.18 11.20
N LEU A 109 14.87 4.93 10.78
CA LEU A 109 13.47 4.54 11.00
C LEU A 109 13.15 3.21 10.34
N ILE A 110 13.54 3.02 9.08
CA ILE A 110 13.33 1.77 8.34
C ILE A 110 14.06 0.62 9.01
N LYS A 111 15.33 0.82 9.42
CA LYS A 111 16.10 -0.19 10.17
C LYS A 111 15.49 -0.53 11.53
N SER A 112 14.87 0.42 12.20
CA SER A 112 14.18 0.18 13.48
C SER A 112 12.86 -0.56 13.30
N ARG A 113 12.17 -0.34 12.17
CA ARG A 113 10.88 -0.96 11.84
C ARG A 113 11.03 -2.39 11.34
N PHE A 114 12.03 -2.66 10.49
CA PHE A 114 12.22 -3.96 9.87
C PHE A 114 13.48 -4.64 10.41
N LYS A 115 13.32 -5.83 10.99
CA LYS A 115 14.43 -6.59 11.57
C LYS A 115 15.34 -7.21 10.51
N GLY A 116 14.87 -7.36 9.27
CA GLY A 116 15.62 -7.94 8.18
C GLY A 116 15.09 -7.57 6.80
N LEU A 117 15.83 -7.98 5.76
CA LEU A 117 15.45 -7.71 4.37
C LEU A 117 14.11 -8.37 4.03
N GLY A 118 13.87 -9.62 4.45
CA GLY A 118 12.61 -10.32 4.16
C GLY A 118 11.37 -9.55 4.62
N GLU A 119 11.39 -9.00 5.84
CA GLU A 119 10.27 -8.20 6.38
C GLU A 119 10.09 -6.88 5.60
N ALA A 120 11.19 -6.25 5.18
CA ALA A 120 11.12 -5.05 4.33
C ALA A 120 10.60 -5.36 2.91
N VAL A 121 10.90 -6.55 2.37
CA VAL A 121 10.34 -7.01 1.08
C VAL A 121 8.85 -7.30 1.21
N ASP A 122 8.42 -7.90 2.32
CA ASP A 122 7.00 -8.19 2.58
C ASP A 122 6.17 -6.90 2.57
N GLU A 123 6.65 -5.85 3.26
CA GLU A 123 6.01 -4.52 3.32
C GLU A 123 6.11 -3.71 2.00
N LEU A 124 6.80 -4.24 1.00
CA LEU A 124 6.90 -3.59 -0.31
C LEU A 124 5.53 -3.55 -1.00
N ASN A 125 4.62 -4.47 -0.67
CA ASN A 125 3.24 -4.48 -1.15
C ASN A 125 2.48 -3.17 -0.83
N TYR A 126 2.53 -2.74 0.44
CA TYR A 126 1.93 -1.52 0.95
C TYR A 126 2.68 -0.32 0.39
N THR A 127 4.01 -0.34 0.45
CA THR A 127 4.86 0.74 -0.04
C THR A 127 4.58 1.08 -1.49
N LEU A 128 4.57 0.09 -2.38
CA LEU A 128 4.29 0.31 -3.80
C LEU A 128 2.86 0.78 -4.02
N SER A 129 1.87 0.11 -3.42
CA SER A 129 0.45 0.50 -3.60
C SER A 129 0.21 1.96 -3.15
N SER A 130 0.83 2.36 -2.03
CA SER A 130 0.81 3.73 -1.52
C SER A 130 1.56 4.73 -2.40
N LEU A 131 2.69 4.34 -3.01
CA LEU A 131 3.42 5.19 -3.96
C LEU A 131 2.65 5.37 -5.27
N TYR A 132 2.09 4.32 -5.85
CA TYR A 132 1.24 4.44 -7.06
C TYR A 132 0.01 5.31 -6.79
N LEU A 133 -0.62 5.18 -5.61
CA LEU A 133 -1.70 6.06 -5.22
C LEU A 133 -1.22 7.51 -5.02
N GLY A 134 -0.07 7.72 -4.39
CA GLY A 134 0.54 9.04 -4.23
C GLY A 134 0.90 9.70 -5.56
N ARG A 135 1.31 8.91 -6.57
CA ARG A 135 1.54 9.35 -7.95
C ARG A 135 0.24 9.84 -8.59
N MET A 136 -0.84 9.06 -8.46
CA MET A 136 -2.16 9.42 -8.98
C MET A 136 -2.73 10.69 -8.32
N LEU A 137 -2.43 10.90 -7.04
CA LEU A 137 -2.85 12.07 -6.27
C LEU A 137 -1.90 13.26 -6.41
N GLU A 138 -0.84 13.15 -7.21
CA GLU A 138 0.19 14.19 -7.43
C GLU A 138 0.78 14.74 -6.13
N LEU A 139 1.03 13.86 -5.14
CA LEU A 139 1.51 14.29 -3.81
C LEU A 139 2.97 14.74 -3.81
N ASP A 140 3.80 14.15 -4.67
CA ASP A 140 5.23 14.47 -4.80
C ASP A 140 5.76 13.98 -6.16
N ASP A 141 6.35 14.87 -6.96
CA ASP A 141 6.85 14.56 -8.30
C ASP A 141 7.93 13.46 -8.30
N ARG A 142 8.69 13.34 -7.20
CA ARG A 142 9.78 12.36 -7.06
C ARG A 142 9.28 10.93 -6.96
N ILE A 143 7.98 10.72 -6.73
CA ILE A 143 7.37 9.39 -6.71
C ILE A 143 7.54 8.71 -8.08
N ALA A 144 7.38 9.47 -9.17
CA ALA A 144 7.48 8.93 -10.53
C ALA A 144 8.85 8.27 -10.77
N GLU A 145 9.93 8.94 -10.35
CA GLU A 145 11.30 8.40 -10.45
C GLU A 145 11.45 7.09 -9.67
N VAL A 146 10.88 6.99 -8.47
CA VAL A 146 10.99 5.78 -7.62
C VAL A 146 10.20 4.62 -8.19
N VAL A 147 9.01 4.90 -8.72
CA VAL A 147 8.17 3.90 -9.38
C VAL A 147 8.84 3.40 -10.66
N GLU A 148 9.38 4.29 -11.49
CA GLU A 148 10.09 3.92 -12.73
C GLU A 148 11.33 3.07 -12.42
N MET A 149 12.11 3.41 -11.38
CA MET A 149 13.23 2.58 -10.93
C MET A 149 12.78 1.15 -10.55
N PHE A 150 11.62 1.01 -9.90
CA PHE A 150 11.07 -0.30 -9.53
C PHE A 150 10.59 -1.07 -10.77
N GLU A 151 9.85 -0.44 -11.66
CA GLU A 151 9.40 -1.05 -12.92
C GLU A 151 10.58 -1.50 -13.78
N ASP A 152 11.62 -0.68 -13.88
CA ASP A 152 12.87 -1.01 -14.55
C ASP A 152 13.58 -2.19 -13.92
N PHE A 153 13.55 -2.30 -12.59
CA PHE A 153 14.09 -3.45 -11.86
C PHE A 153 13.35 -4.74 -12.23
N VAL A 154 12.01 -4.69 -12.22
CA VAL A 154 11.13 -5.83 -12.56
C VAL A 154 11.34 -6.24 -14.02
N ARG A 155 11.35 -5.28 -14.95
CA ARG A 155 11.57 -5.49 -16.39
C ARG A 155 12.91 -6.14 -16.68
N ARG A 156 14.01 -5.59 -16.17
CA ARG A 156 15.38 -6.09 -16.45
C ARG A 156 15.61 -7.52 -15.96
N ARG A 157 14.82 -7.97 -14.99
CA ARG A 157 14.94 -9.29 -14.36
C ARG A 157 13.80 -10.24 -14.71
N SER A 158 12.83 -9.81 -15.52
CA SER A 158 11.63 -10.57 -15.88
C SER A 158 10.95 -11.22 -14.66
N LEU A 159 10.72 -10.43 -13.60
CA LEU A 159 10.18 -10.92 -12.33
C LEU A 159 8.66 -10.89 -12.24
N LEU A 160 7.99 -10.23 -13.19
CA LEU A 160 6.54 -10.14 -13.22
C LEU A 160 5.94 -11.50 -13.55
N GLU A 161 5.13 -12.04 -12.63
CA GLU A 161 4.56 -13.39 -12.76
C GLU A 161 3.07 -13.33 -13.11
N TYR A 162 2.31 -12.49 -12.42
CA TYR A 162 0.88 -12.32 -12.66
C TYR A 162 0.49 -10.86 -12.70
N SER A 163 -0.51 -10.55 -13.54
CA SER A 163 -1.14 -9.24 -13.58
C SER A 163 -2.64 -9.40 -13.86
N TYR A 164 -3.47 -8.66 -13.14
CA TYR A 164 -4.93 -8.78 -13.19
C TYR A 164 -5.59 -7.41 -13.25
N MET A 165 -6.51 -7.25 -14.21
CA MET A 165 -7.34 -6.05 -14.32
C MET A 165 -8.58 -6.19 -13.45
N SER A 166 -8.71 -5.34 -12.44
CA SER A 166 -9.93 -5.20 -11.63
C SER A 166 -10.77 -4.00 -12.09
N LYS A 167 -11.87 -3.70 -11.40
CA LYS A 167 -12.67 -2.48 -11.63
C LYS A 167 -11.94 -1.19 -11.26
N ALA A 168 -11.15 -1.21 -10.18
CA ALA A 168 -10.55 -0.01 -9.60
C ALA A 168 -9.11 0.23 -10.09
N GLY A 169 -8.47 -0.80 -10.63
CA GLY A 169 -7.07 -0.75 -11.04
C GLY A 169 -6.48 -2.12 -11.38
N VAL A 170 -5.16 -2.16 -11.54
CA VAL A 170 -4.40 -3.37 -11.87
C VAL A 170 -3.70 -3.90 -10.63
N TYR A 171 -3.79 -5.21 -10.40
CA TYR A 171 -2.99 -5.92 -9.41
C TYR A 171 -1.84 -6.63 -10.11
N ASN A 172 -0.62 -6.37 -9.66
CA ASN A 172 0.59 -7.01 -10.17
C ASN A 172 1.24 -7.84 -9.06
N GLN A 173 1.80 -9.00 -9.42
CA GLN A 173 2.53 -9.85 -8.50
C GLN A 173 3.91 -10.20 -9.03
N ILE A 174 4.90 -10.10 -8.14
CA ILE A 174 6.23 -10.69 -8.29
C ILE A 174 6.47 -11.69 -7.17
N THR A 175 7.24 -12.73 -7.45
CA THR A 175 7.67 -13.72 -6.45
C THR A 175 9.17 -13.61 -6.23
N LEU A 176 9.56 -13.28 -5.01
CA LEU A 176 10.95 -13.10 -4.59
C LEU A 176 11.31 -14.15 -3.53
N GLY A 177 11.85 -15.28 -4.01
CA GLY A 177 12.15 -16.42 -3.16
C GLY A 177 10.86 -17.05 -2.62
N ARG A 178 10.56 -16.84 -1.33
CA ARG A 178 9.32 -17.31 -0.69
C ARG A 178 8.28 -16.21 -0.45
N ILE A 179 8.63 -14.96 -0.74
CA ILE A 179 7.77 -13.81 -0.48
C ILE A 179 7.09 -13.44 -1.79
N LYS A 180 5.76 -13.32 -1.74
CA LYS A 180 4.95 -12.83 -2.85
C LYS A 180 4.64 -11.37 -2.59
N VAL A 181 5.07 -10.49 -3.48
CA VAL A 181 4.77 -9.06 -3.38
C VAL A 181 3.67 -8.76 -4.39
N VAL A 182 2.48 -8.42 -3.88
CA VAL A 182 1.34 -7.98 -4.70
C VAL A 182 1.11 -6.50 -4.46
N TRP A 183 1.16 -5.69 -5.51
CA TRP A 183 0.88 -4.26 -5.43
C TRP A 183 -0.26 -3.87 -6.35
N PHE A 184 -0.97 -2.81 -5.96
CA PHE A 184 -2.11 -2.27 -6.67
C PHE A 184 -1.73 -0.97 -7.38
N VAL A 185 -2.17 -0.83 -8.63
CA VAL A 185 -2.01 0.35 -9.47
C VAL A 185 -3.41 0.88 -9.80
N PRO A 186 -3.87 1.99 -9.22
CA PRO A 186 -5.20 2.52 -9.49
C PRO A 186 -5.30 3.07 -10.92
N TYR A 187 -6.48 2.96 -11.53
CA TYR A 187 -6.72 3.57 -12.84
C TYR A 187 -6.83 5.11 -12.73
N PRO A 188 -6.35 5.85 -13.74
CA PRO A 188 -6.53 7.30 -13.78
C PRO A 188 -8.02 7.65 -13.85
N GLY A 189 -8.47 8.56 -12.97
CA GLY A 189 -9.84 9.09 -12.98
C GLY A 189 -10.89 8.27 -12.22
N VAL A 190 -10.53 7.17 -11.55
CA VAL A 190 -11.47 6.44 -10.68
C VAL A 190 -11.89 7.32 -9.50
N SER A 191 -13.18 7.22 -9.12
CA SER A 191 -13.70 7.95 -7.97
C SER A 191 -12.93 7.55 -6.72
N LEU A 192 -12.25 8.53 -6.10
CA LEU A 192 -11.45 8.31 -4.90
C LEU A 192 -12.25 7.59 -3.80
N LYS A 193 -13.57 7.72 -3.76
CA LYS A 193 -14.43 7.04 -2.76
C LYS A 193 -14.44 5.51 -2.86
N GLU A 194 -14.10 4.96 -4.03
CA GLU A 194 -14.00 3.51 -4.27
C GLU A 194 -12.64 2.93 -3.88
N ILE A 195 -11.57 3.72 -3.98
CA ILE A 195 -10.18 3.31 -3.70
C ILE A 195 -9.72 3.73 -2.30
N VAL A 196 -10.19 4.89 -1.86
CA VAL A 196 -9.72 5.62 -0.69
C VAL A 196 -10.85 5.74 0.30
N GLU A 197 -10.54 5.37 1.54
CA GLU A 197 -11.33 5.77 2.68
C GLU A 197 -10.61 6.95 3.34
N GLU A 198 -11.19 8.15 3.23
CA GLU A 198 -10.89 9.16 4.22
C GLU A 198 -11.39 8.62 5.55
N LYS A 199 -10.51 8.50 6.54
CA LYS A 199 -10.90 8.20 7.92
C LYS A 199 -12.07 9.09 8.31
N LYS A 200 -13.27 8.51 8.32
CA LYS A 200 -14.40 9.13 9.01
C LYS A 200 -14.20 8.80 10.46
N ASP A 201 -13.58 9.74 11.15
CA ASP A 201 -13.29 9.72 12.58
C ASP A 201 -14.59 9.73 13.41
N MET A 202 -15.38 8.66 13.33
CA MET A 202 -16.53 8.44 14.18
C MET A 202 -16.34 7.11 14.93
N PRO A 203 -16.26 7.13 16.27
CA PRO A 203 -16.27 5.89 17.03
C PRO A 203 -17.60 5.18 16.78
N GLN A 204 -17.57 3.99 16.17
CA GLN A 204 -18.74 3.13 16.19
C GLN A 204 -19.00 2.76 17.66
N LYS A 205 -20.23 3.04 18.13
CA LYS A 205 -20.65 2.58 19.45
C LYS A 205 -20.65 1.05 19.41
N PHE A 206 -19.94 0.44 20.35
CA PHE A 206 -20.03 -0.99 20.60
C PHE A 206 -21.49 -1.36 20.89
N GLU A 207 -22.14 -2.08 19.96
CA GLU A 207 -23.42 -2.71 20.19
C GLU A 207 -23.15 -4.09 20.80
N TRP A 208 -23.63 -4.32 22.02
CA TRP A 208 -23.59 -5.64 22.64
C TRP A 208 -24.46 -6.59 21.80
N SER A 209 -23.86 -7.54 21.11
CA SER A 209 -24.58 -8.75 20.70
C SER A 209 -24.78 -9.64 21.93
N GLU A 210 -25.97 -10.24 22.05
CA GLU A 210 -26.22 -11.21 23.11
C GLU A 210 -25.17 -12.34 23.02
N PRO A 211 -24.49 -12.68 24.13
CA PRO A 211 -23.47 -13.71 24.11
C PRO A 211 -24.09 -15.04 23.68
N ASN A 212 -23.55 -15.64 22.62
CA ASN A 212 -23.96 -16.97 22.18
C ASN A 212 -23.38 -18.01 23.14
N PHE A 213 -24.10 -19.12 23.33
CA PHE A 213 -23.74 -20.20 24.26
C PHE A 213 -22.30 -20.73 24.06
N LEU A 214 -21.73 -20.61 22.85
CA LEU A 214 -20.35 -20.98 22.53
C LEU A 214 -19.28 -20.10 23.21
N ASP A 215 -19.55 -18.83 23.50
CA ASP A 215 -18.63 -17.96 24.23
C ASP A 215 -18.48 -18.37 25.70
N PHE A 216 -19.50 -19.02 26.26
CA PHE A 216 -19.49 -19.53 27.63
C PHE A 216 -18.52 -20.71 27.79
N VAL A 217 -18.45 -21.60 26.79
CA VAL A 217 -17.62 -22.82 26.82
C VAL A 217 -16.14 -22.51 26.62
N SER A 218 -15.81 -21.44 25.89
CA SER A 218 -14.42 -21.00 25.68
C SER A 218 -13.78 -20.32 26.90
N SER A 219 -14.55 -19.99 27.93
CA SER A 219 -14.06 -19.22 29.10
C SER A 219 -13.58 -20.07 30.28
N SER A 220 -13.78 -21.38 30.21
CA SER A 220 -13.35 -22.34 31.23
C SER A 220 -12.16 -23.15 30.73
N GLU A 221 -10.98 -22.55 30.88
CA GLU A 221 -9.67 -23.15 31.18
C GLU A 221 -8.57 -22.27 30.56
N GLU A 222 -7.71 -21.75 31.44
CA GLU A 222 -6.56 -20.87 31.18
C GLU A 222 -6.85 -19.38 30.93
N GLU A 223 -7.07 -18.62 32.02
CA GLU A 223 -6.71 -17.20 32.11
C GLU A 223 -5.19 -17.03 31.93
N SER A 224 -4.70 -17.15 30.71
CA SER A 224 -3.53 -16.41 30.27
C SER A 224 -4.06 -15.13 29.61
N SER A 225 -3.72 -13.99 30.20
CA SER A 225 -4.19 -12.67 29.79
C SER A 225 -3.73 -12.33 28.37
N SER A 226 -4.47 -12.78 27.37
CA SER A 226 -4.30 -12.35 25.99
C SER A 226 -4.89 -10.94 25.87
N GLU A 227 -4.03 -9.93 25.81
CA GLU A 227 -4.36 -8.49 25.66
C GLU A 227 -5.24 -8.17 24.44
N SER A 228 -5.46 -9.13 23.55
CA SER A 228 -6.34 -9.06 22.38
C SER A 228 -7.85 -9.07 22.70
N SER A 229 -8.27 -9.39 23.93
CA SER A 229 -9.69 -9.40 24.29
C SER A 229 -10.24 -8.02 24.65
N GLU A 230 -9.40 -7.08 25.10
CA GLU A 230 -9.84 -5.77 25.64
C GLU A 230 -10.05 -4.67 24.58
N MET A 231 -9.67 -4.85 23.30
CA MET A 231 -9.72 -3.77 22.29
C MET A 231 -9.99 -4.23 20.86
N GLU A 232 -10.70 -3.43 20.09
CA GLU A 232 -10.70 -3.50 18.64
C GLU A 232 -9.70 -2.46 18.12
N THR A 233 -8.79 -2.88 17.27
CA THR A 233 -8.06 -1.94 16.41
C THR A 233 -9.08 -1.22 15.54
N VAL A 234 -8.88 0.07 15.28
CA VAL A 234 -9.66 0.77 14.25
C VAL A 234 -9.29 0.10 12.92
N CYS A 235 -10.10 -0.87 12.51
CA CYS A 235 -9.97 -1.49 11.20
C CYS A 235 -10.71 -0.57 10.23
N ASN A 236 -9.95 0.17 9.43
CA ASN A 236 -10.48 0.71 8.18
C ASN A 236 -10.97 -0.46 7.32
N ASP A 237 -11.81 -0.19 6.33
CA ASP A 237 -12.14 -1.21 5.32
C ASP A 237 -10.82 -1.76 4.74
N PRO A 238 -10.53 -3.08 4.90
CA PRO A 238 -9.28 -3.66 4.41
C PRO A 238 -9.12 -3.52 2.88
N GLY A 239 -10.21 -3.21 2.16
CA GLY A 239 -10.19 -2.92 0.73
C GLY A 239 -9.77 -1.48 0.35
N LYS A 240 -9.62 -0.55 1.31
CA LYS A 240 -9.39 0.87 1.03
C LYS A 240 -8.10 1.41 1.64
N ILE A 241 -7.43 2.30 0.92
CA ILE A 241 -6.18 2.92 1.38
C ILE A 241 -6.51 4.21 2.15
N ASP A 242 -5.98 4.34 3.36
CA ASP A 242 -6.09 5.58 4.16
C ASP A 242 -5.16 6.66 3.59
N VAL A 243 -5.76 7.71 3.01
CA VAL A 243 -5.02 8.82 2.39
C VAL A 243 -4.67 9.94 3.37
N SER A 244 -5.29 9.98 4.55
CA SER A 244 -5.13 11.09 5.50
C SER A 244 -3.67 11.27 5.93
N LEU A 245 -3.00 10.17 6.25
CA LEU A 245 -1.59 10.14 6.67
C LEU A 245 -0.62 9.84 5.52
N LEU A 246 -1.15 9.48 4.33
CA LEU A 246 -0.34 9.05 3.20
C LEU A 246 0.66 10.13 2.80
N SER A 247 0.20 11.38 2.65
CA SER A 247 1.04 12.53 2.28
C SER A 247 2.28 12.69 3.17
N HIS A 248 2.15 12.42 4.47
CA HIS A 248 3.27 12.51 5.41
C HIS A 248 4.22 11.31 5.35
N SER A 249 3.72 10.15 4.92
CA SER A 249 4.49 8.91 4.81
C SER A 249 5.27 8.77 3.51
N ILE A 250 4.89 9.47 2.43
CA ILE A 250 5.51 9.37 1.09
C ILE A 250 7.05 9.40 1.12
N PRO A 251 7.72 10.36 1.79
CA PRO A 251 9.19 10.37 1.83
C PRO A 251 9.81 9.11 2.45
N LEU A 252 9.20 8.58 3.52
CA LEU A 252 9.65 7.35 4.17
C LEU A 252 9.47 6.15 3.24
N LEU A 253 8.32 6.07 2.55
CA LEU A 253 8.01 5.01 1.59
C LEU A 253 8.95 5.02 0.37
N MET A 254 9.30 6.20 -0.13
CA MET A 254 10.29 6.34 -1.21
C MET A 254 11.67 5.82 -0.79
N VAL A 255 12.13 6.19 0.41
CA VAL A 255 13.42 5.69 0.94
C VAL A 255 13.36 4.18 1.18
N HIS A 256 12.22 3.66 1.68
CA HIS A 256 12.01 2.23 1.84
C HIS A 256 12.16 1.48 0.53
N CYS A 257 11.43 1.90 -0.52
CA CYS A 257 11.52 1.31 -1.85
C CYS A 257 12.97 1.35 -2.38
N ARG A 258 13.65 2.51 -2.30
CA ARG A 258 15.05 2.65 -2.75
C ARG A 258 16.01 1.72 -2.02
N LEU A 259 15.91 1.60 -0.70
CA LEU A 259 16.78 0.73 0.10
C LEU A 259 16.55 -0.75 -0.21
N VAL A 260 15.28 -1.14 -0.36
CA VAL A 260 14.90 -2.50 -0.72
C VAL A 260 15.42 -2.83 -2.12
N LEU A 261 15.19 -1.96 -3.11
CA LEU A 261 15.71 -2.10 -4.47
C LEU A 261 17.23 -2.22 -4.50
N TYR A 262 17.95 -1.34 -3.81
CA TYR A 262 19.42 -1.39 -3.73
C TYR A 262 19.91 -2.76 -3.24
N LYS A 263 19.31 -3.30 -2.17
CA LYS A 263 19.65 -4.63 -1.67
C LYS A 263 19.25 -5.74 -2.63
N MET A 264 18.08 -5.65 -3.26
CA MET A 264 17.63 -6.62 -4.25
C MET A 264 18.53 -6.64 -5.50
N GLU A 265 19.06 -5.49 -5.92
CA GLU A 265 19.97 -5.42 -7.06
C GLU A 265 21.29 -6.16 -6.80
N MET A 266 21.74 -6.19 -5.54
CA MET A 266 22.90 -6.98 -5.12
C MET A 266 22.63 -8.49 -5.12
N VAL A 267 21.40 -8.90 -4.83
CA VAL A 267 21.00 -10.32 -4.71
C VAL A 267 20.64 -10.91 -6.07
N TYR A 268 19.83 -10.21 -6.86
CA TYR A 268 19.32 -10.66 -8.14
C TYR A 268 20.17 -10.09 -9.28
N LYS A 269 21.03 -10.92 -9.88
CA LYS A 269 21.78 -10.54 -11.07
C LYS A 269 20.85 -10.35 -12.27
N PRO A 270 21.19 -9.43 -13.19
CA PRO A 270 20.41 -9.26 -14.43
C PRO A 270 20.40 -10.56 -15.25
N CYS A 271 19.26 -10.87 -15.86
CA CYS A 271 19.13 -12.06 -16.70
C CYS A 271 19.91 -11.86 -18.00
N SER A 272 20.80 -12.80 -18.35
CA SER A 272 21.68 -12.71 -19.53
C SER A 272 20.95 -12.90 -20.87
N SER A 273 19.70 -13.40 -20.85
CA SER A 273 18.86 -13.47 -22.03
C SER A 273 17.39 -13.31 -21.65
N LEU A 274 16.76 -12.20 -22.06
CA LEU A 274 15.31 -11.96 -21.94
C LEU A 274 14.54 -12.81 -22.98
N LYS A 275 14.69 -14.13 -22.91
CA LYS A 275 13.87 -15.08 -23.70
C LYS A 275 12.53 -15.25 -23.01
N GLY A 276 11.66 -14.25 -23.15
CA GLY A 276 10.28 -14.33 -22.68
C GLY A 276 9.32 -14.78 -23.78
N ILE A 277 8.04 -14.91 -23.41
CA ILE A 277 6.96 -15.38 -24.29
C ILE A 277 6.73 -14.47 -25.52
N PHE A 278 7.16 -13.22 -25.45
CA PHE A 278 7.04 -12.22 -26.52
C PHE A 278 8.37 -11.85 -27.16
N SER A 279 9.41 -12.69 -27.00
CA SER A 279 10.71 -12.44 -27.62
C SER A 279 10.57 -12.26 -29.14
N GLY A 280 11.04 -11.10 -29.63
CA GLY A 280 10.99 -10.74 -31.06
C GLY A 280 9.66 -10.14 -31.54
N VAL A 281 8.69 -9.90 -30.65
CA VAL A 281 7.40 -9.27 -30.98
C VAL A 281 7.45 -7.78 -30.67
N LYS A 282 6.97 -6.96 -31.61
CA LYS A 282 6.81 -5.51 -31.47
C LYS A 282 5.36 -5.13 -31.20
N PHE A 283 5.14 -4.41 -30.10
CA PHE A 283 3.83 -3.92 -29.70
C PHE A 283 3.73 -2.41 -29.89
N TYR A 284 2.62 -1.96 -30.47
CA TYR A 284 2.15 -0.59 -30.30
C TYR A 284 1.00 -0.61 -29.29
N ILE A 285 1.07 0.22 -28.26
CA ILE A 285 0.11 0.22 -27.15
C ILE A 285 -0.60 1.56 -27.13
N GLU A 286 -1.91 1.52 -27.39
CA GLU A 286 -2.81 2.66 -27.40
C GLU A 286 -3.90 2.43 -26.35
N SER A 287 -3.63 2.91 -25.13
CA SER A 287 -4.57 2.84 -24.02
C SER A 287 -4.24 3.93 -23.00
N ASP A 288 -5.24 4.76 -22.70
CA ASP A 288 -5.12 5.84 -21.72
C ASP A 288 -5.14 5.33 -20.27
N VAL A 289 -5.83 4.20 -20.03
CA VAL A 289 -6.13 3.70 -18.69
C VAL A 289 -5.08 2.70 -18.20
N VAL A 290 -4.65 1.76 -19.06
CA VAL A 290 -3.75 0.65 -18.69
C VAL A 290 -2.43 0.65 -19.46
N GLY A 291 -2.12 1.73 -20.18
CA GLY A 291 -0.92 1.85 -21.02
C GLY A 291 0.38 1.48 -20.29
N ASP A 292 0.62 2.05 -19.10
CA ASP A 292 1.81 1.75 -18.28
C ASP A 292 1.91 0.27 -17.91
N SER A 293 0.79 -0.33 -17.48
CA SER A 293 0.74 -1.73 -17.08
C SER A 293 0.98 -2.66 -18.27
N LEU A 294 0.39 -2.37 -19.43
CA LEU A 294 0.62 -3.14 -20.66
C LEU A 294 2.09 -3.05 -21.11
N ARG A 295 2.71 -1.87 -21.01
CA ARG A 295 4.13 -1.68 -21.31
C ARG A 295 5.01 -2.51 -20.38
N LEU A 296 4.73 -2.48 -19.08
CA LEU A 296 5.44 -3.28 -18.09
C LEU A 296 5.34 -4.78 -18.42
N ILE A 297 4.15 -5.29 -18.76
CA ILE A 297 3.94 -6.69 -19.12
C ILE A 297 4.70 -7.06 -20.39
N ALA A 298 4.52 -6.30 -21.47
CA ALA A 298 5.14 -6.57 -22.77
C ALA A 298 6.67 -6.63 -22.66
N LEU A 299 7.26 -5.64 -21.99
CA LEU A 299 8.70 -5.55 -21.80
C LEU A 299 9.24 -6.62 -20.84
N SER A 300 8.53 -6.92 -19.74
CA SER A 300 8.93 -7.99 -18.80
C SER A 300 8.94 -9.37 -19.45
N CYS A 301 8.07 -9.58 -20.43
CA CYS A 301 7.95 -10.80 -21.22
C CYS A 301 8.86 -10.83 -22.47
N GLY A 302 9.84 -9.92 -22.58
CA GLY A 302 10.84 -9.90 -23.65
C GLY A 302 10.36 -9.31 -24.99
N GLY A 303 9.18 -8.72 -25.03
CA GLY A 303 8.70 -7.94 -26.18
C GLY A 303 9.32 -6.54 -26.23
N SER A 304 9.13 -5.86 -27.35
CA SER A 304 9.52 -4.46 -27.53
C SER A 304 8.31 -3.58 -27.80
N VAL A 305 8.32 -2.35 -27.27
CA VAL A 305 7.24 -1.38 -27.51
C VAL A 305 7.74 -0.32 -28.50
N VAL A 306 6.99 -0.09 -29.57
CA VAL A 306 7.30 0.88 -30.64
C VAL A 306 6.43 2.13 -30.51
N GLY A 307 6.90 3.24 -31.09
CA GLY A 307 6.21 4.53 -31.04
C GLY A 307 5.23 4.78 -32.20
N SER A 308 5.21 3.91 -33.20
CA SER A 308 4.37 4.04 -34.40
C SER A 308 3.67 2.72 -34.71
N PRO A 309 2.39 2.74 -35.12
CA PRO A 309 1.64 1.53 -35.46
C PRO A 309 2.24 0.77 -36.66
N CYS A 310 2.87 1.47 -37.60
CA CYS A 310 3.45 0.86 -38.81
C CYS A 310 4.66 -0.04 -38.53
N GLU A 311 5.29 0.09 -37.37
CA GLU A 311 6.46 -0.71 -36.98
C GLU A 311 6.09 -1.89 -36.08
N ALA A 312 4.80 -2.03 -35.72
CA ALA A 312 4.32 -3.02 -34.79
C ALA A 312 3.86 -4.30 -35.49
N ASP A 313 4.06 -5.44 -34.83
CA ASP A 313 3.43 -6.70 -35.23
C ASP A 313 2.01 -6.78 -34.64
N ILE A 314 1.84 -6.23 -33.43
CA ILE A 314 0.59 -6.25 -32.67
C ILE A 314 0.26 -4.83 -32.19
N HIS A 315 -0.93 -4.35 -32.53
CA HIS A 315 -1.53 -3.12 -32.00
C HIS A 315 -2.51 -3.49 -30.88
N VAL A 316 -2.22 -3.02 -29.67
CA VAL A 316 -3.09 -3.22 -28.51
C VAL A 316 -3.97 -1.98 -28.34
N SER A 317 -5.27 -2.12 -28.62
CA SER A 317 -6.25 -1.03 -28.49
C SER A 317 -7.65 -1.56 -28.18
N GLU A 318 -8.50 -0.71 -27.57
CA GLU A 318 -9.91 -1.03 -27.31
C GLU A 318 -10.80 -0.75 -28.54
N LYS A 319 -10.37 0.20 -29.37
CA LYS A 319 -11.06 0.64 -30.58
C LYS A 319 -10.06 0.70 -31.73
N VAL A 320 -10.55 0.58 -32.95
CA VAL A 320 -9.73 0.69 -34.17
C VAL A 320 -10.42 1.68 -35.08
N ASP A 321 -9.78 2.83 -35.30
CA ASP A 321 -10.27 3.86 -36.20
C ASP A 321 -9.69 3.69 -37.61
N GLU A 322 -8.37 3.47 -37.70
CA GLU A 322 -7.66 3.20 -38.96
C GLU A 322 -6.87 1.89 -38.87
N MET A 323 -7.02 1.04 -39.90
CA MET A 323 -6.29 -0.23 -39.99
C MET A 323 -5.03 -0.07 -40.83
N VAL A 324 -3.90 -0.48 -40.26
CA VAL A 324 -2.62 -0.59 -40.93
C VAL A 324 -2.45 -2.02 -41.44
N GLU A 325 -2.02 -2.16 -42.69
CA GLU A 325 -1.76 -3.47 -43.28
C GLU A 325 -0.66 -4.23 -42.52
N ASN A 326 -0.83 -5.54 -42.38
CA ASN A 326 0.10 -6.46 -41.68
C ASN A 326 0.23 -6.26 -40.16
N VAL A 327 -0.61 -5.42 -39.55
CA VAL A 327 -0.66 -5.24 -38.10
C VAL A 327 -1.85 -6.00 -37.51
N THR A 328 -1.62 -6.74 -36.43
CA THR A 328 -2.70 -7.48 -35.76
C THR A 328 -3.28 -6.68 -34.60
N TYR A 329 -4.58 -6.39 -34.66
CA TYR A 329 -5.28 -5.61 -33.64
C TYR A 329 -5.86 -6.52 -32.55
N VAL A 330 -5.50 -6.26 -31.29
CA VAL A 330 -5.98 -7.01 -30.12
C VAL A 330 -6.39 -6.09 -28.98
N GLN A 331 -7.30 -6.56 -28.15
CA GLN A 331 -7.73 -5.87 -26.94
C GLN A 331 -6.70 -6.05 -25.80
N PRO A 332 -6.62 -5.11 -24.84
CA PRO A 332 -5.67 -5.14 -23.71
C PRO A 332 -5.58 -6.47 -22.97
N GLN A 333 -6.70 -7.17 -22.78
CA GLN A 333 -6.76 -8.45 -22.06
C GLN A 333 -5.80 -9.52 -22.61
N TYR A 334 -5.44 -9.45 -23.89
CA TYR A 334 -4.48 -10.37 -24.51
C TYR A 334 -3.14 -10.45 -23.76
N LEU A 335 -2.59 -9.30 -23.35
CA LEU A 335 -1.29 -9.25 -22.66
C LEU A 335 -1.39 -9.81 -21.23
N PHE A 336 -2.45 -9.46 -20.50
CA PHE A 336 -2.70 -9.97 -19.15
C PHE A 336 -2.89 -11.50 -19.14
N ASP A 337 -3.73 -12.02 -20.01
CA ASP A 337 -4.01 -13.46 -20.07
C ASP A 337 -2.77 -14.24 -20.57
N SER A 338 -2.01 -13.69 -21.51
CA SER A 338 -0.77 -14.33 -21.98
C SER A 338 0.30 -14.40 -20.87
N LEU A 339 0.43 -13.33 -20.07
CA LEU A 339 1.31 -13.33 -18.90
C LEU A 339 0.87 -14.39 -17.90
N ASN A 340 -0.39 -14.38 -17.48
CA ASN A 340 -0.92 -15.26 -16.44
C ASN A 340 -0.87 -16.75 -16.85
N GLN A 341 -0.99 -17.05 -18.14
CA GLN A 341 -0.85 -18.41 -18.68
C GLN A 341 0.62 -18.82 -18.92
N GLY A 342 1.57 -17.88 -18.85
CA GLY A 342 2.98 -18.11 -19.17
C GLY A 342 3.22 -18.49 -20.64
N LYS A 343 2.31 -18.16 -21.55
CA LYS A 343 2.40 -18.45 -22.99
C LYS A 343 1.59 -17.43 -23.80
N ARG A 344 1.93 -17.26 -25.09
CA ARG A 344 1.14 -16.42 -26.00
C ARG A 344 -0.27 -17.00 -26.14
N ALA A 345 -1.28 -16.23 -25.78
CA ALA A 345 -2.67 -16.60 -25.97
C ALA A 345 -3.03 -16.64 -27.47
N CYS A 346 -4.14 -17.28 -27.83
CA CYS A 346 -4.60 -17.30 -29.23
C CYS A 346 -5.11 -15.90 -29.61
N VAL A 347 -4.39 -15.22 -30.50
CA VAL A 347 -4.66 -13.84 -30.92
C VAL A 347 -6.09 -13.66 -31.43
N GLU A 348 -6.63 -14.64 -32.15
CA GLU A 348 -7.99 -14.60 -32.70
C GLU A 348 -9.08 -14.43 -31.64
N ASN A 349 -8.85 -14.82 -30.39
CA ASN A 349 -9.84 -14.69 -29.31
C ASN A 349 -9.89 -13.28 -28.72
N TYR A 350 -8.89 -12.46 -28.99
CA TYR A 350 -8.71 -11.14 -28.40
C TYR A 350 -8.79 -10.02 -29.42
N CYS A 351 -9.07 -10.31 -30.70
CA CYS A 351 -9.26 -9.27 -31.71
C CYS A 351 -10.33 -8.26 -31.28
N VAL A 352 -10.15 -7.01 -31.70
CA VAL A 352 -11.11 -5.94 -31.40
C VAL A 352 -12.48 -6.27 -31.98
N GLY A 353 -13.54 -6.07 -31.18
CA GLY A 353 -14.92 -6.39 -31.53
C GLY A 353 -15.36 -7.83 -31.25
N LYS A 354 -14.46 -8.73 -30.83
CA LYS A 354 -14.84 -10.08 -30.37
C LYS A 354 -15.17 -10.11 -28.88
N ARG A 355 -16.02 -11.07 -28.50
CA ARG A 355 -16.33 -11.36 -27.09
C ARG A 355 -15.11 -12.01 -26.43
N LEU A 356 -14.55 -11.32 -25.45
CA LEU A 356 -13.34 -11.75 -24.76
C LEU A 356 -13.59 -13.02 -23.91
N PRO A 357 -12.57 -13.87 -23.74
CA PRO A 357 -12.59 -14.96 -22.76
C PRO A 357 -12.82 -14.42 -21.34
N ARG A 358 -13.36 -15.27 -20.45
CA ARG A 358 -13.54 -14.88 -19.05
C ARG A 358 -12.18 -14.58 -18.42
N HIS A 359 -11.96 -13.34 -18.02
CA HIS A 359 -10.82 -12.95 -17.18
C HIS A 359 -11.09 -13.43 -15.76
N ALA A 360 -10.26 -14.32 -15.25
CA ALA A 360 -10.35 -14.83 -13.88
C ALA A 360 -9.12 -14.36 -13.10
N SER A 361 -9.32 -13.94 -11.85
CA SER A 361 -8.21 -13.58 -10.99
C SER A 361 -7.23 -14.77 -10.86
N PRO A 362 -5.92 -14.57 -11.16
CA PRO A 362 -4.90 -15.58 -10.90
C PRO A 362 -4.62 -15.74 -9.40
N PHE A 363 -5.16 -14.81 -8.60
CA PHE A 363 -4.99 -14.78 -7.16
C PHE A 363 -6.12 -15.60 -6.52
N ALA A 364 -5.74 -16.75 -5.99
CA ALA A 364 -6.63 -17.70 -5.33
C ALA A 364 -7.42 -17.06 -4.17
N SER A 365 -8.69 -17.46 -4.02
CA SER A 365 -9.52 -17.14 -2.84
C SER A 365 -9.00 -17.87 -1.58
N VAL A 366 -9.32 -17.39 -0.37
CA VAL A 366 -8.78 -17.84 0.95
C VAL A 366 -8.94 -19.36 1.06
N ASP A 367 -10.12 -19.84 0.68
CA ASP A 367 -10.54 -21.24 0.76
C ASP A 367 -9.68 -22.18 -0.13
N SER A 368 -8.98 -21.66 -1.13
CA SER A 368 -8.15 -22.46 -2.05
C SER A 368 -6.66 -22.45 -1.71
N ILE A 369 -6.21 -21.52 -0.85
CA ILE A 369 -4.81 -21.42 -0.40
C ILE A 369 -4.60 -22.21 0.90
N ILE A 370 -5.60 -22.27 1.78
CA ILE A 370 -5.50 -22.90 3.11
C ILE A 370 -6.79 -23.69 3.41
N PRO A 371 -6.72 -24.99 3.75
CA PRO A 371 -7.89 -25.77 4.17
C PRO A 371 -8.62 -25.10 5.34
N ARG A 372 -9.96 -25.13 5.35
CA ARG A 372 -10.78 -24.52 6.42
C ARG A 372 -10.40 -25.00 7.83
N GLU A 373 -9.96 -26.24 7.95
CA GLU A 373 -9.47 -26.85 9.19
C GLU A 373 -8.20 -26.15 9.71
N SER A 374 -7.29 -25.77 8.80
CA SER A 374 -6.06 -25.06 9.13
C SER A 374 -6.32 -23.60 9.51
N LEU A 375 -7.30 -22.93 8.89
CA LEU A 375 -7.72 -21.56 9.26
C LEU A 375 -8.34 -21.49 10.67
N MET A 376 -8.94 -22.59 11.15
CA MET A 376 -9.50 -22.69 12.51
C MET A 376 -8.42 -22.84 13.58
N THR A 377 -7.25 -23.39 13.23
CA THR A 377 -6.10 -23.56 14.15
C THR A 377 -5.14 -22.37 14.19
N MET A 378 -5.29 -21.38 13.31
CA MET A 378 -4.40 -20.22 13.22
C MET A 378 -4.79 -19.10 14.19
N SER A 379 -3.83 -18.29 14.60
CA SER A 379 -4.10 -17.11 15.42
C SER A 379 -4.98 -16.12 14.65
N LYS A 380 -5.88 -15.41 15.36
CA LYS A 380 -6.80 -14.42 14.76
C LYS A 380 -6.06 -13.40 13.89
N THR A 381 -4.88 -12.95 14.31
CA THR A 381 -4.04 -12.00 13.56
C THR A 381 -3.51 -12.57 12.24
N GLN A 382 -3.13 -13.84 12.21
CA GLN A 382 -2.61 -14.48 11.00
C GLN A 382 -3.73 -14.80 10.02
N ARG A 383 -4.91 -15.15 10.54
CA ARG A 383 -6.13 -15.36 9.75
C ARG A 383 -6.61 -14.07 9.09
N HIS A 384 -6.67 -12.96 9.84
CA HIS A 384 -7.01 -11.64 9.28
C HIS A 384 -6.04 -11.21 8.16
N ARG A 385 -4.72 -11.36 8.33
CA ARG A 385 -3.76 -11.03 7.26
C ARG A 385 -3.98 -11.79 5.95
N ILE A 386 -4.48 -13.02 6.04
CA ILE A 386 -4.71 -13.89 4.89
C ILE A 386 -6.08 -13.60 4.26
N GLU A 387 -7.09 -13.34 5.08
CA GLU A 387 -8.39 -12.83 4.65
C GLU A 387 -8.26 -11.45 3.96
N ASP A 388 -7.41 -10.56 4.50
CA ASP A 388 -7.08 -9.25 3.93
C ASP A 388 -6.38 -9.36 2.56
N LEU A 389 -5.49 -10.34 2.40
CA LEU A 389 -4.84 -10.60 1.11
C LEU A 389 -5.86 -11.05 0.06
N VAL A 390 -6.90 -11.78 0.44
CA VAL A 390 -7.85 -12.36 -0.50
C VAL A 390 -9.00 -11.44 -0.85
N ASN A 391 -9.52 -10.66 0.10
CA ASN A 391 -10.61 -9.73 -0.17
C ASN A 391 -10.24 -8.68 -1.24
N ARG A 392 -8.94 -8.49 -1.50
CA ARG A 392 -8.40 -7.67 -2.60
C ARG A 392 -8.59 -8.29 -4.00
N PHE A 393 -9.01 -9.55 -4.11
CA PHE A 393 -9.05 -10.32 -5.34
C PHE A 393 -10.45 -10.77 -5.77
N GLU A 394 -11.53 -10.22 -5.19
CA GLU A 394 -12.89 -10.64 -5.56
C GLU A 394 -13.17 -10.39 -7.07
N ASP A 395 -13.42 -11.48 -7.78
CA ASP A 395 -13.81 -11.53 -9.20
C ASP A 395 -15.09 -10.70 -9.43
N VAL A 396 -15.07 -9.82 -10.42
CA VAL A 396 -16.29 -9.22 -10.96
C VAL A 396 -16.85 -10.15 -12.02
N ARG A 397 -18.05 -10.66 -11.78
CA ARG A 397 -18.90 -11.20 -12.85
C ARG A 397 -19.29 -10.04 -13.76
N TYR A 398 -18.85 -10.06 -15.02
CA TYR A 398 -19.44 -9.22 -16.06
C TYR A 398 -20.86 -9.75 -16.30
N GLU A 399 -21.88 -9.03 -15.84
CA GLU A 399 -23.22 -9.22 -16.38
C GLU A 399 -23.21 -8.69 -17.83
N HIS A 400 -23.73 -9.51 -18.74
CA HIS A 400 -23.66 -9.32 -20.19
C HIS A 400 -24.62 -8.25 -20.71
#